data_AF-A0A2T3N9U4-F1
#
_entry.id   AF-A0A2T3N9U4-F1
#
_cell.length_a   1.000
_cell.length_b   1.000
_cell.length_c   1.000
_cell.angle_alpha   90.00
_cell.angle_beta   90.00
_cell.angle_gamma   90.00
#
_symmetry.space_group_name_H-M   'P 1'
#
loop_
_entity.id
_entity.type
_entity.pdbx_description
1 polymer ?
#
loop_
_entity_poly.entity_id
_entity_poly.type
_entity_poly.pdbx_seq_one_letter_code
_entity_poly.pdbx_strand_id
1 'polypeptide(L)'
;MPRVSQAVAAETRRKIINVSFEIAMNEGFEKLTFGTIAKKAGITRSGINAHFKHKADLIDVLIPMFVEIIDKPLIYTSPDAFFTSWVYAIHHDQDFVKAISHSGAIISPQRGVKGLFEKIAGDPAEVERCIYMSIGYAVVNLAENE
;
A
#
# COMPACT_ATOMS: atom_id res chain seq x y z
N MET A 1 -33.35 -17.11 -9.76
CA MET A 1 -32.83 -15.71 -9.72
C MET A 1 -32.11 -15.46 -11.03
N PRO A 2 -32.28 -14.30 -11.70
CA PRO A 2 -31.55 -14.02 -12.92
C PRO A 2 -30.06 -13.93 -12.57
N ARG A 3 -29.23 -14.64 -13.35
CA ARG A 3 -27.77 -14.63 -13.19
C ARG A 3 -27.30 -13.18 -13.38
N VAL A 4 -26.74 -12.59 -12.32
CA VAL A 4 -26.09 -11.27 -12.40
C VAL A 4 -25.14 -11.30 -13.59
N SER A 5 -25.24 -10.31 -14.48
CA SER A 5 -24.39 -10.27 -15.66
C SER A 5 -22.92 -10.16 -15.23
N GLN A 6 -21.99 -10.72 -16.02
CA GLN A 6 -20.57 -10.65 -15.69
C GLN A 6 -20.09 -9.19 -15.53
N ALA A 7 -20.66 -8.26 -16.30
CA ALA A 7 -20.37 -6.83 -16.19
C ALA A 7 -20.77 -6.25 -14.81
N VAL A 8 -21.96 -6.59 -14.30
CA VAL A 8 -22.41 -6.11 -12.98
C VAL A 8 -21.56 -6.71 -11.85
N ALA A 9 -21.17 -7.98 -11.98
CA ALA A 9 -20.27 -8.62 -11.02
C ALA A 9 -18.87 -7.99 -11.03
N ALA A 10 -18.32 -7.66 -12.20
CA ALA A 10 -17.04 -6.97 -12.34
C ALA A 10 -17.09 -5.56 -11.74
N GLU A 11 -18.17 -4.82 -11.97
CA GLU A 11 -18.36 -3.48 -11.40
C GLU A 11 -18.43 -3.51 -9.88
N THR A 12 -19.18 -4.48 -9.33
CA THR A 12 -19.28 -4.66 -7.87
C THR A 12 -17.92 -4.99 -7.27
N ARG A 13 -17.15 -5.88 -7.92
CA ARG A 13 -15.78 -6.22 -7.48
C ARG A 13 -14.86 -4.99 -7.49
N ARG A 14 -14.91 -4.18 -8.54
CA ARG A 14 -14.14 -2.93 -8.64
C ARG A 14 -14.51 -1.95 -7.53
N LYS A 15 -15.80 -1.78 -7.26
CA LYS A 15 -16.30 -0.92 -6.17
C LYS A 15 -15.76 -1.36 -4.81
N ILE A 16 -15.77 -2.68 -4.55
CA ILE A 16 -15.19 -3.25 -3.32
C ILE A 16 -13.71 -2.88 -3.20
N ILE A 17 -12.92 -3.08 -4.27
CA ILE A 17 -11.48 -2.78 -4.27
C ILE A 17 -11.24 -1.29 -4.02
N ASN A 18 -11.92 -0.39 -4.73
CA ASN A 18 -11.72 1.05 -4.61
C ASN A 18 -12.03 1.55 -3.19
N VAL A 19 -13.16 1.12 -2.61
CA VAL A 19 -13.52 1.50 -1.23
C VAL A 19 -12.53 0.92 -0.22
N SER A 20 -12.08 -0.31 -0.46
CA SER A 20 -11.10 -0.96 0.42
C SER A 20 -9.75 -0.25 0.39
N PHE A 21 -9.33 0.18 -0.79
CA PHE A 21 -8.12 0.97 -0.97
C PHE A 21 -8.21 2.32 -0.27
N GLU A 22 -9.33 3.03 -0.41
CA GLU A 22 -9.58 4.30 0.27
C GLU A 22 -9.53 4.16 1.81
N ILE A 23 -10.15 3.10 2.35
CA ILE A 23 -10.08 2.81 3.80
C ILE A 23 -8.63 2.52 4.20
N ALA A 24 -7.93 1.66 3.46
CA ALA A 24 -6.56 1.28 3.80
C ALA A 24 -5.59 2.48 3.76
N MET A 25 -5.75 3.38 2.79
CA MET A 25 -4.90 4.57 2.62
C MET A 25 -5.17 5.68 3.64
N ASN A 26 -6.39 5.80 4.15
CA ASN A 26 -6.76 6.93 5.03
C ASN A 26 -7.04 6.54 6.48
N GLU A 27 -7.39 5.28 6.73
CA GLU A 27 -7.80 4.78 8.05
C GLU A 27 -6.98 3.56 8.50
N GLY A 28 -6.10 3.04 7.64
CA GLY A 28 -5.29 1.86 7.89
C GLY A 28 -6.04 0.52 7.80
N PHE A 29 -5.26 -0.57 7.80
CA PHE A 29 -5.77 -1.93 7.63
C PHE A 29 -6.60 -2.45 8.81
N GLU A 30 -6.46 -1.86 10.00
CA GLU A 30 -7.29 -2.20 11.16
C GLU A 30 -8.77 -1.86 10.95
N LYS A 31 -9.06 -0.76 10.25
CA LYS A 31 -10.44 -0.35 9.92
C LYS A 31 -11.00 -1.08 8.70
N LEU A 32 -10.15 -1.78 7.94
CA LEU A 32 -10.52 -2.58 6.77
C LEU A 32 -11.24 -3.88 7.19
N THR A 33 -12.52 -3.77 7.53
CA THR A 33 -13.40 -4.92 7.80
C THR A 33 -14.46 -5.05 6.72
N PHE A 34 -14.98 -6.26 6.48
CA PHE A 34 -16.09 -6.45 5.54
C PHE A 34 -17.35 -5.67 5.96
N GLY A 35 -17.53 -5.38 7.26
CA GLY A 35 -18.61 -4.52 7.73
C GLY A 35 -18.41 -3.05 7.31
N THR A 36 -17.20 -2.52 7.52
CA THR A 36 -16.83 -1.16 7.11
C THR A 36 -16.96 -0.99 5.60
N ILE A 37 -16.43 -1.95 4.83
CA ILE A 37 -16.48 -1.95 3.36
C ILE A 37 -17.93 -2.02 2.88
N ALA A 38 -18.75 -2.91 3.46
CA ALA A 38 -20.17 -3.04 3.09
C ALA A 38 -20.92 -1.71 3.27
N LYS A 39 -20.69 -1.06 4.42
CA LYS A 39 -21.29 0.24 4.74
C LYS A 39 -20.84 1.33 3.76
N LYS A 40 -19.52 1.49 3.53
CA LYS A 40 -18.99 2.53 2.62
C LYS A 40 -19.35 2.26 1.16
N ALA A 41 -19.30 1.01 0.70
CA ALA A 41 -19.62 0.64 -0.67
C ALA A 41 -21.13 0.55 -0.94
N GLY A 42 -21.99 0.60 0.08
CA GLY A 42 -23.44 0.46 -0.08
C GLY A 42 -23.84 -0.92 -0.61
N ILE A 43 -23.17 -1.97 -0.14
CA ILE A 43 -23.41 -3.37 -0.55
C ILE A 43 -23.59 -4.24 0.69
N THR A 44 -24.20 -5.41 0.53
CA THR A 44 -24.35 -6.35 1.65
C THR A 44 -23.04 -7.09 1.93
N ARG A 45 -22.85 -7.56 3.18
CA ARG A 45 -21.71 -8.41 3.54
C ARG A 45 -21.68 -9.71 2.73
N SER A 46 -22.85 -10.29 2.44
CA SER A 46 -22.97 -11.45 1.55
C SER A 46 -22.53 -11.14 0.12
N GLY A 47 -22.78 -9.91 -0.37
CA GLY A 47 -22.28 -9.44 -1.66
C GLY A 47 -20.75 -9.34 -1.72
N ILE A 48 -20.09 -8.92 -0.63
CA ILE A 48 -18.62 -8.94 -0.53
C ILE A 48 -18.10 -10.38 -0.56
N ASN A 49 -18.69 -11.27 0.24
CA ASN A 49 -18.28 -12.68 0.32
C ASN A 49 -18.34 -13.42 -1.02
N ALA A 50 -19.17 -12.95 -1.97
CA ALA A 50 -19.24 -13.50 -3.33
C ALA A 50 -17.98 -13.18 -4.18
N HIS A 51 -17.20 -12.17 -3.78
CA HIS A 51 -16.00 -11.73 -4.49
C HIS A 51 -14.70 -11.99 -3.70
N PHE A 52 -14.75 -11.89 -2.37
CA PHE A 52 -13.60 -12.08 -1.48
C PHE A 52 -14.03 -12.94 -0.30
N LYS A 53 -13.48 -14.15 -0.21
CA LYS A 53 -13.86 -15.11 0.84
C LYS A 53 -13.22 -14.73 2.16
N HIS A 54 -11.99 -14.24 2.11
CA HIS A 54 -11.20 -13.83 3.25
C HIS A 54 -10.68 -12.40 3.07
N LYS A 55 -10.39 -11.73 4.19
CA LYS A 55 -9.74 -10.40 4.18
C LYS A 55 -8.37 -10.46 3.49
N ALA A 56 -7.65 -11.57 3.64
CA ALA A 56 -6.36 -11.80 2.97
C ALA A 56 -6.47 -11.72 1.44
N ASP A 57 -7.48 -12.37 0.84
CA ASP A 57 -7.71 -12.33 -0.62
C ASP A 57 -7.87 -10.89 -1.15
N LEU A 58 -8.48 -10.02 -0.34
CA LEU A 58 -8.64 -8.60 -0.66
C LEU A 58 -7.32 -7.85 -0.48
N ILE A 59 -6.61 -8.09 0.61
CA ILE A 59 -5.28 -7.50 0.87
C ILE A 59 -4.31 -7.83 -0.26
N ASP A 60 -4.29 -9.06 -0.76
CA ASP A 60 -3.43 -9.47 -1.87
C ASP A 60 -3.65 -8.65 -3.14
N VAL A 61 -4.88 -8.18 -3.35
CA VAL A 61 -5.23 -7.26 -4.46
C VAL A 61 -4.78 -5.82 -4.19
N LEU A 62 -4.76 -5.40 -2.92
CA LEU A 62 -4.35 -4.04 -2.54
C LEU A 62 -2.84 -3.85 -2.50
N ILE A 63 -2.06 -4.89 -2.15
CA ILE A 63 -0.59 -4.84 -2.09
C ILE A 63 0.05 -4.20 -3.34
N PRO A 64 -0.24 -4.65 -4.58
CA PRO A 64 0.39 -4.06 -5.76
C PRO A 64 0.02 -2.58 -5.95
N MET A 65 -1.18 -2.15 -5.53
CA MET A 65 -1.59 -0.74 -5.59
C MET A 65 -0.78 0.12 -4.61
N PHE A 66 -0.50 -0.39 -3.41
CA PHE A 66 0.39 0.28 -2.44
C PHE A 66 1.82 0.35 -2.96
N VAL A 67 2.33 -0.75 -3.52
CA VAL A 67 3.68 -0.79 -4.10
C VAL A 67 3.81 0.21 -5.24
N GLU A 68 2.80 0.36 -6.09
CA GLU A 68 2.81 1.36 -7.17
C GLU A 68 2.90 2.79 -6.64
N ILE A 69 2.14 3.14 -5.59
CA ILE A 69 2.24 4.47 -4.95
C ILE A 69 3.63 4.69 -4.35
N ILE A 70 4.15 3.69 -3.64
CA ILE A 70 5.45 3.79 -2.97
C ILE A 70 6.58 3.90 -3.99
N ASP A 71 6.53 3.13 -5.07
CA ASP A 71 7.58 3.09 -6.09
C ASP A 71 7.61 4.35 -6.96
N LYS A 72 6.45 4.94 -7.24
CA LYS A 72 6.29 6.02 -8.23
C LYS A 72 7.23 7.23 -8.03
N PRO A 73 7.43 7.78 -6.82
CA PRO A 73 8.32 8.92 -6.64
C PRO A 73 9.80 8.53 -6.50
N LEU A 74 10.14 7.24 -6.43
CA LEU A 74 11.47 6.77 -6.07
C LEU A 74 12.37 6.56 -7.29
N ILE A 75 13.65 6.91 -7.14
CA ILE A 75 14.68 6.78 -8.19
C ILE A 75 15.70 5.73 -7.76
N TYR A 76 15.84 4.65 -8.54
CA TYR A 76 16.63 3.48 -8.15
C TYR A 76 18.02 3.39 -8.79
N THR A 77 18.51 4.46 -9.42
CA THR A 77 19.75 4.45 -10.21
C THR A 77 21.04 4.49 -9.38
N SER A 78 20.97 4.95 -8.13
CA SER A 78 22.07 4.95 -7.17
C SER A 78 21.53 5.10 -5.74
N PRO A 79 22.33 4.79 -4.69
CA PRO A 79 21.93 5.04 -3.30
C PRO A 79 21.58 6.52 -3.05
N ASP A 80 22.36 7.45 -3.60
CA ASP A 80 22.12 8.90 -3.44
C ASP A 80 20.82 9.36 -4.11
N ALA A 81 20.56 8.87 -5.34
CA ALA A 81 19.33 9.19 -6.06
C ALA A 81 18.10 8.64 -5.32
N PHE A 82 18.20 7.42 -4.80
CA PHE A 82 17.15 6.80 -3.99
C PHE A 82 16.88 7.63 -2.74
N PHE A 83 17.90 7.91 -1.92
CA PHE A 83 17.74 8.69 -0.69
C PHE A 83 17.15 10.08 -0.97
N THR A 84 17.65 10.78 -2.00
CA THR A 84 17.16 12.11 -2.37
C THR A 84 15.67 12.06 -2.76
N SER A 85 15.28 11.10 -3.59
CA SER A 85 13.89 10.93 -4.01
C SER A 85 12.97 10.51 -2.86
N TRP A 86 13.46 9.68 -1.93
CA TRP A 86 12.76 9.26 -0.72
C TRP A 86 12.46 10.44 0.21
N VAL A 87 13.48 11.24 0.51
CA VAL A 87 13.33 12.45 1.33
C VAL A 87 12.37 13.43 0.66
N TYR A 88 12.50 13.64 -0.65
CA TYR A 88 11.59 14.49 -1.39
C TYR A 88 10.13 14.01 -1.26
N ALA A 89 9.88 12.72 -1.45
CA ALA A 89 8.54 12.13 -1.35
C ALA A 89 7.93 12.28 0.05
N ILE A 90 8.71 12.09 1.11
CA ILE A 90 8.25 12.32 2.49
C ILE A 90 7.66 13.71 2.69
N HIS A 91 8.27 14.73 2.08
CA HIS A 91 7.87 16.13 2.28
C HIS A 91 6.84 16.65 1.26
N HIS A 92 6.70 15.99 0.11
CA HIS A 92 5.95 16.54 -1.03
C HIS A 92 4.88 15.60 -1.59
N ASP A 93 4.80 14.35 -1.11
CA ASP A 93 3.84 13.36 -1.60
C ASP A 93 3.06 12.73 -0.44
N GLN A 94 1.84 13.23 -0.20
CA GLN A 94 0.97 12.74 0.87
C GLN A 94 0.53 11.29 0.64
N ASP A 95 0.37 10.85 -0.61
CA ASP A 95 -0.04 9.48 -0.91
C ASP A 95 1.12 8.53 -0.63
N PHE A 96 2.35 8.90 -0.98
CA PHE A 96 3.55 8.16 -0.58
C PHE A 96 3.62 8.00 0.93
N VAL A 97 3.48 9.10 1.69
CA VAL A 97 3.52 9.09 3.16
C VAL A 97 2.46 8.16 3.74
N LYS A 98 1.20 8.29 3.32
CA LYS A 98 0.11 7.40 3.76
C LYS A 98 0.41 5.94 3.43
N ALA A 99 0.90 5.66 2.22
CA ALA A 99 1.18 4.30 1.78
C ALA A 99 2.26 3.66 2.64
N ILE A 100 3.40 4.34 2.89
CA ILE A 100 4.47 3.78 3.72
C ILE A 100 4.02 3.60 5.18
N SER A 101 3.27 4.56 5.75
CA SER A 101 2.78 4.49 7.13
C SER A 101 1.81 3.33 7.38
N HIS A 102 1.00 2.96 6.39
CA HIS A 102 0.04 1.87 6.52
C HIS A 102 0.55 0.52 5.98
N SER A 103 1.62 0.52 5.18
CA SER A 103 2.16 -0.70 4.54
C SER A 103 2.69 -1.74 5.52
N GLY A 104 3.14 -1.34 6.73
CA GLY A 104 3.70 -2.25 7.73
C GLY A 104 2.73 -3.35 8.18
N ALA A 105 1.42 -3.15 8.03
CA ALA A 105 0.40 -4.15 8.33
C ALA A 105 0.28 -5.26 7.26
N ILE A 106 0.82 -5.05 6.05
CA ILE A 106 0.68 -5.95 4.90
C ILE A 106 2.01 -6.37 4.25
N ILE A 107 3.07 -5.61 4.48
CA ILE A 107 4.42 -5.89 3.99
C ILE A 107 5.33 -5.97 5.21
N SER A 108 5.93 -7.14 5.44
CA SER A 108 6.89 -7.29 6.54
C SER A 108 8.15 -6.45 6.27
N PRO A 109 8.84 -5.97 7.33
CA PRO A 109 10.08 -5.22 7.17
C PRO A 109 11.12 -5.97 6.33
N GLN A 110 11.26 -7.29 6.51
CA GLN A 110 12.20 -8.11 5.76
C GLN A 110 11.86 -8.14 4.27
N ARG A 111 10.57 -8.24 3.92
CA ARG A 111 10.12 -8.21 2.53
C ARG A 111 10.33 -6.84 1.90
N GLY A 112 10.00 -5.77 2.62
CA GLY A 112 10.19 -4.39 2.16
C GLY A 112 11.66 -4.06 1.90
N VAL A 113 12.54 -4.31 2.88
CA VAL A 113 13.99 -4.09 2.76
C VAL A 113 14.57 -4.89 1.60
N LYS A 114 14.23 -6.18 1.50
CA LYS A 114 14.70 -7.02 0.39
C LYS A 114 14.28 -6.45 -0.97
N GLY A 115 13.02 -6.03 -1.11
CA GLY A 115 12.51 -5.47 -2.37
C GLY A 115 13.20 -4.16 -2.76
N LEU A 116 13.55 -3.30 -1.79
CA LEU A 116 14.34 -2.10 -2.05
C LEU A 116 15.78 -2.45 -2.46
N PHE A 117 16.40 -3.39 -1.74
CA PHE A 117 17.76 -3.84 -2.02
C PHE A 117 17.91 -4.41 -3.43
N GLU A 118 16.91 -5.17 -3.91
CA GLU A 118 16.90 -5.73 -5.26
C GLU A 118 16.71 -4.68 -6.37
N LYS A 119 16.16 -3.50 -6.05
CA LYS A 119 15.87 -2.44 -7.04
C LYS A 119 16.98 -1.39 -7.15
N ILE A 120 17.58 -0.99 -6.02
CA ILE A 120 18.56 0.10 -5.99
C ILE A 120 19.89 -0.39 -6.58
N ALA A 121 20.35 0.25 -7.65
CA ALA A 121 21.67 0.00 -8.21
C ALA A 121 22.76 0.60 -7.32
N GLY A 122 23.89 -0.11 -7.14
CA GLY A 122 25.03 0.39 -6.38
C GLY A 122 25.83 -0.73 -5.70
N ASP A 123 26.83 -0.34 -4.91
CA ASP A 123 27.54 -1.27 -4.03
C ASP A 123 26.58 -1.82 -2.96
N PRO A 124 26.55 -3.14 -2.72
CA PRO A 124 25.65 -3.76 -1.73
C PRO A 124 25.68 -3.13 -0.34
N ALA A 125 26.86 -2.76 0.17
CA ALA A 125 26.98 -2.19 1.50
C ALA A 125 26.50 -0.73 1.53
N GLU A 126 26.67 0.02 0.44
CA GLU A 126 26.10 1.36 0.27
C GLU A 126 24.57 1.34 0.17
N VAL A 127 24.03 0.40 -0.61
CA VAL A 127 22.57 0.20 -0.76
C VAL A 127 21.94 -0.11 0.59
N GLU A 128 22.51 -1.07 1.33
CA GLU A 128 22.01 -1.44 2.66
C GLU A 128 21.99 -0.25 3.62
N ARG A 129 23.10 0.49 3.71
CA ARG A 129 23.18 1.71 4.54
C ARG A 129 22.14 2.74 4.12
N CYS A 130 21.97 2.96 2.83
CA CYS A 130 21.00 3.92 2.30
C CYS A 130 19.56 3.55 2.65
N ILE A 131 19.18 2.27 2.54
CA ILE A 131 17.85 1.78 2.94
C ILE A 131 17.59 2.06 4.42
N TYR A 132 18.52 1.69 5.30
CA TYR A 132 18.36 1.92 6.73
C TYR A 132 18.31 3.41 7.09
N MET A 133 19.13 4.23 6.43
CA MET A 133 19.08 5.69 6.61
C MET A 133 17.74 6.28 6.14
N SER A 134 17.20 5.80 5.02
CA SER A 134 15.89 6.23 4.50
C SER A 134 14.75 5.85 5.44
N ILE A 135 14.74 4.62 5.94
CA ILE A 135 13.75 4.14 6.93
C ILE A 135 13.88 4.95 8.22
N GLY A 136 15.09 5.13 8.74
CA GLY A 136 15.35 5.93 9.94
C GLY A 136 14.89 7.38 9.77
N TYR A 137 15.15 7.98 8.61
CA TYR A 137 14.65 9.32 8.28
C TYR A 137 13.12 9.39 8.33
N ALA A 138 12.44 8.41 7.75
CA ALA A 138 10.97 8.33 7.79
C ALA A 138 10.45 8.20 9.22
N VAL A 139 11.06 7.36 10.04
CA VAL A 139 10.69 7.20 11.46
C VAL A 139 10.77 8.54 12.19
N VAL A 140 11.83 9.32 11.98
CA VAL A 140 12.01 10.63 12.63
C VAL A 140 11.00 11.66 12.13
N ASN A 141 10.75 11.73 10.83
CA ASN A 141 9.95 12.81 10.23
C ASN A 141 8.45 12.53 10.15
N LEU A 142 8.03 11.27 10.34
CA LEU A 142 6.61 10.89 10.31
C LEU A 142 6.02 10.68 11.70
N ALA A 143 6.84 10.41 12.73
CA ALA A 143 6.38 10.27 14.11
C ALA A 143 5.80 11.57 14.71
N GLU A 144 6.07 12.73 14.10
CA GLU A 144 5.55 14.02 14.54
C GLU A 144 4.12 14.33 14.05
N ASN A 145 3.53 13.47 13.21
CA ASN A 145 2.22 13.67 12.59
C ASN A 145 1.11 12.74 13.13
N GLU A 146 1.35 11.99 14.21
CA GLU A 146 0.35 11.16 14.91
C GLU A 146 -0.24 11.85 16.15
#